data_AF-A0A832K0N9-F1
#
_entry.id   AF-A0A832K0N9-F1
#
_cell.length_a   1.000
_cell.length_b   1.000
_cell.length_c   1.000
_cell.angle_alpha   90.00
_cell.angle_beta   90.00
_cell.angle_gamma   90.00
#
_symmetry.space_group_name_H-M   'P 1'
#
loop_
_entity.id
_entity.type
_entity.pdbx_description
1 polymer ?
#
loop_
_entity_poly.entity_id
_entity_poly.type
_entity_poly.pdbx_seq_one_letter_code
_entity_poly.pdbx_strand_id
1 'polypeptide(L)'
;MTEFDPLQFFARFHPVIVHLPIGFILLLAALEILSRFARWKDAKASAGFILAMTVPVAGLAAASGWLLSRGGSYEATLVRQHFWTGLATLAGCLIAAMLYWRGRLAAYRTALFLTVPVLVIASHFGGSLTHGRGHLTRYAPSWLRGGAAVALPARAGDSEAEFDTVAKPILDQYCAGCHGPEKAKGGLRVDTLAALRAGGDSGPALVPGNPQQSELLRRMRLPLADEDHMPPEGKPQPGEGERAVLERWVAGLSASASTRLNGP
;
A
#
# COMPACT_ATOMS: atom_id res chain seq x y z
N MET A 1 28.17 0.58 15.46
CA MET A 1 27.08 0.61 16.44
C MET A 1 26.04 1.56 15.88
N THR A 2 24.86 1.08 15.46
CA THR A 2 23.78 1.97 15.04
C THR A 2 23.34 2.77 16.27
N GLU A 3 23.54 4.08 16.26
CA GLU A 3 23.05 4.95 17.33
C GLU A 3 21.54 4.76 17.50
N PHE A 4 21.09 4.68 18.75
CA PHE A 4 19.67 4.62 19.07
C PHE A 4 19.01 5.93 18.63
N ASP A 5 18.14 5.86 17.62
CA ASP A 5 17.32 6.99 17.17
C ASP A 5 15.94 6.92 17.85
N PRO A 6 15.72 7.66 18.96
CA PRO A 6 14.44 7.65 19.67
C PRO A 6 13.28 8.16 18.79
N LEU A 7 13.54 9.10 17.88
CA LEU A 7 12.51 9.65 17.01
C LEU A 7 11.98 8.56 16.08
N GLN A 8 12.87 7.81 15.45
CA GLN A 8 12.46 6.71 14.58
C GLN A 8 11.83 5.53 15.35
N PHE A 9 12.27 5.28 16.59
CA PHE A 9 11.61 4.31 17.46
C PHE A 9 10.14 4.67 17.70
N PHE A 10 9.86 5.91 18.12
CA PHE A 10 8.48 6.37 18.37
C PHE A 10 7.66 6.53 17.10
N ALA A 11 8.27 6.88 15.96
CA ALA A 11 7.58 6.97 14.67
C ALA A 11 6.90 5.65 14.27
N ARG A 12 7.50 4.51 14.62
CA ARG A 12 6.97 3.17 14.32
C ARG A 12 5.68 2.84 15.07
N PHE A 13 5.32 3.60 16.11
CA PHE A 13 4.03 3.47 16.78
C PHE A 13 2.90 4.18 16.04
N HIS A 14 3.17 4.86 14.92
CA HIS A 14 2.13 5.49 14.10
C HIS A 14 0.92 4.57 13.82
N PRO A 15 1.07 3.30 13.41
CA PRO A 15 -0.05 2.40 13.24
C PRO A 15 -0.86 2.21 14.52
N VAL A 16 -0.25 2.17 15.70
CA VAL A 16 -0.98 2.06 16.98
C VAL A 16 -1.78 3.34 17.25
N ILE A 17 -1.15 4.50 17.05
CA ILE A 17 -1.74 5.81 17.35
C ILE A 17 -2.96 6.09 16.45
N VAL A 18 -2.94 5.70 15.17
CA VAL A 18 -4.04 5.98 14.22
C VAL A 18 -5.35 5.26 14.54
N HIS A 19 -5.33 4.14 15.27
CA HIS A 19 -6.57 3.39 15.58
C HIS A 19 -7.50 4.18 16.51
N LEU A 20 -6.94 4.97 17.43
CA LEU A 20 -7.70 5.78 18.37
C LEU A 20 -8.57 6.86 17.67
N PRO A 21 -8.02 7.78 16.85
CA PRO A 21 -8.82 8.79 16.18
C PRO A 21 -9.77 8.17 15.15
N ILE A 22 -9.40 7.08 14.47
CA ILE A 22 -10.32 6.32 13.60
C ILE A 22 -11.54 5.87 14.40
N GLY A 23 -11.31 5.20 15.54
CA GLY A 23 -12.36 4.72 16.43
C GLY A 23 -13.23 5.86 16.96
N PHE A 24 -12.64 6.97 17.40
CA PHE A 24 -13.39 8.11 17.93
C PHE A 24 -14.26 8.80 16.87
N ILE A 25 -13.75 9.01 15.65
CA ILE A 25 -14.53 9.62 14.56
C ILE A 25 -15.72 8.73 14.19
N LEU A 26 -15.49 7.43 14.03
CA LEU A 26 -16.54 6.47 13.68
C LEU A 26 -17.57 6.30 14.81
N LEU A 27 -17.11 6.23 16.07
CA LEU A 27 -17.96 6.19 17.24
C LEU A 27 -18.83 7.46 17.32
N LEU A 28 -18.24 8.64 17.13
CA LEU A 28 -18.97 9.90 17.17
C LEU A 28 -20.04 9.98 16.07
N ALA A 29 -19.70 9.55 14.84
CA ALA A 29 -20.67 9.46 13.75
C ALA A 29 -21.81 8.48 14.07
N ALA A 30 -21.50 7.33 14.67
CA ALA A 30 -22.49 6.35 15.10
C ALA A 30 -23.41 6.89 16.21
N LEU A 31 -22.86 7.57 17.22
CA LEU A 31 -23.64 8.18 18.30
C LEU A 31 -24.57 9.29 17.77
N GLU A 32 -24.14 10.09 16.79
CA GLU A 32 -25.01 11.07 16.12
C GLU A 32 -26.18 10.40 15.38
N ILE A 33 -25.93 9.28 14.69
CA ILE A 33 -27.00 8.49 14.05
C ILE A 33 -27.95 7.90 15.09
N LEU A 34 -27.41 7.26 16.13
CA LEU A 34 -28.18 6.64 17.20
C LEU A 34 -29.06 7.66 17.93
N SER A 35 -28.57 8.88 18.14
CA SER A 35 -29.31 9.95 18.81
C SER A 35 -30.57 10.40 18.07
N ARG A 36 -30.78 9.97 16.82
CA ARG A 36 -32.03 10.21 16.09
C ARG A 36 -33.18 9.33 16.59
N PHE A 37 -32.88 8.20 17.23
CA PHE A 37 -33.89 7.29 17.76
C PHE A 37 -34.31 7.73 19.16
N ALA A 38 -35.61 7.72 19.44
CA ALA A 38 -36.16 8.20 20.71
C ALA A 38 -35.57 7.49 21.95
N ARG A 39 -35.24 6.20 21.82
CA ARG A 39 -34.62 5.37 22.86
C ARG A 39 -33.18 5.81 23.22
N TRP A 40 -32.50 6.50 22.33
CA TRP A 40 -31.06 6.79 22.43
C TRP A 40 -30.75 8.29 22.29
N LYS A 41 -31.71 9.18 22.59
CA LYS A 41 -31.55 10.64 22.42
C LYS A 41 -30.29 11.19 23.11
N ASP A 42 -29.91 10.60 24.24
CA ASP A 42 -28.77 11.00 25.06
C ASP A 42 -27.44 10.34 24.65
N ALA A 43 -27.42 9.49 23.61
CA ALA A 43 -26.21 8.81 23.15
C ALA A 43 -25.08 9.78 22.78
N LYS A 44 -25.42 11.00 22.36
CA LYS A 44 -24.46 12.05 22.01
C LYS A 44 -23.99 12.91 23.19
N ALA A 45 -24.40 12.62 24.43
CA ALA A 45 -24.00 13.39 25.60
C ALA A 45 -22.47 13.47 25.76
N SER A 46 -21.75 12.42 25.36
CA SER A 46 -20.29 12.34 25.39
C SER A 46 -19.59 12.94 24.17
N ALA A 47 -20.32 13.53 23.20
CA ALA A 47 -19.75 14.02 21.94
C ALA A 47 -18.62 15.04 22.16
N GLY A 48 -18.80 15.98 23.10
CA GLY A 48 -17.79 16.98 23.42
C GLY A 48 -16.50 16.37 23.99
N PHE A 49 -16.61 15.36 24.86
CA PHE A 49 -15.45 14.64 25.40
C PHE A 49 -14.72 13.85 24.30
N ILE A 50 -15.47 13.14 23.46
CA ILE A 50 -14.91 12.37 22.34
C ILE A 50 -14.17 13.31 21.37
N LEU A 51 -14.74 14.47 21.02
CA LEU A 51 -14.09 15.46 20.17
C LEU A 51 -12.82 16.03 20.81
N ALA A 52 -12.86 16.34 22.11
CA ALA A 52 -11.71 16.85 22.85
C ALA A 52 -10.53 15.86 22.85
N MET A 53 -10.79 14.56 22.82
CA MET A 53 -9.77 13.52 22.69
C MET A 53 -9.37 13.26 21.23
N THR A 54 -10.32 13.33 20.29
CA THR A 54 -10.06 13.06 18.87
C THR A 54 -8.99 13.98 18.29
N VAL A 55 -9.11 15.30 18.52
CA VAL A 55 -8.21 16.31 17.93
C VAL A 55 -6.74 16.11 18.31
N PRO A 56 -6.35 16.04 19.61
CA PRO A 56 -4.95 15.87 19.97
C PRO A 56 -4.38 14.53 19.52
N VAL A 57 -5.16 13.44 19.59
CA VAL A 57 -4.68 12.13 19.14
C VAL A 57 -4.54 12.07 17.62
N ALA A 58 -5.44 12.70 16.85
CA ALA A 58 -5.29 12.86 15.40
C ALA A 58 -4.06 13.71 15.05
N GLY A 59 -3.77 14.75 15.83
CA GLY A 59 -2.54 15.55 15.69
C GLY A 59 -1.28 14.72 15.92
N LEU A 60 -1.27 13.89 16.99
CA LEU A 60 -0.19 12.96 17.28
C LEU A 60 -0.02 11.90 16.18
N ALA A 61 -1.13 11.41 15.62
CA ALA A 61 -1.11 10.49 14.49
C ALA A 61 -0.46 11.14 13.25
N ALA A 62 -0.83 12.39 12.93
CA ALA A 62 -0.22 13.13 11.82
C ALA A 62 1.28 13.39 12.03
N ALA A 63 1.68 13.78 13.25
CA ALA A 63 3.08 14.02 13.60
C ALA A 63 3.94 12.74 13.51
N SER A 64 3.45 11.64 14.09
CA SER A 64 4.13 10.34 14.02
C SER A 64 4.21 9.80 12.60
N GLY A 65 3.18 10.00 11.77
CA GLY A 65 3.16 9.58 10.37
C GLY A 65 4.16 10.36 9.51
N TRP A 66 4.24 11.68 9.72
CA TRP A 66 5.25 12.52 9.06
C TRP A 66 6.67 12.11 9.44
N LEU A 67 6.92 11.79 10.72
CA LEU A 67 8.21 11.29 11.16
C LEU A 67 8.54 9.94 10.51
N LEU A 68 7.56 9.03 10.46
CA LEU A 68 7.71 7.71 9.85
C LEU A 68 8.00 7.79 8.34
N SER A 69 7.42 8.76 7.63
CA SER A 69 7.67 8.94 6.19
C SER A 69 9.12 9.29 5.84
N ARG A 70 9.91 9.78 6.80
CA ARG A 70 11.34 10.06 6.61
C ARG A 70 12.21 8.80 6.55
N GLY A 71 11.67 7.64 6.93
CA GLY A 71 12.38 6.36 6.96
C GLY A 71 12.59 5.67 5.61
N GLY A 72 12.26 6.31 4.48
CA GLY A 72 12.66 5.89 3.12
C GLY A 72 12.11 4.56 2.59
N SER A 73 11.19 3.90 3.29
CA SER A 73 10.79 2.51 2.98
C SER A 73 9.48 2.38 2.20
N TYR A 74 8.93 3.49 1.70
CA TYR A 74 7.58 3.53 1.11
C TYR A 74 7.55 4.26 -0.23
N GLU A 75 6.61 3.88 -1.08
CA GLU A 75 6.42 4.48 -2.40
C GLU A 75 5.95 5.95 -2.31
N ALA A 76 6.68 6.86 -2.95
CA ALA A 76 6.53 8.30 -2.73
C ALA A 76 5.14 8.86 -3.08
N THR A 77 4.47 8.34 -4.13
CA THR A 77 3.15 8.84 -4.52
C THR A 77 2.07 8.39 -3.55
N LEU A 78 2.08 7.12 -3.11
CA LEU A 78 1.22 6.60 -2.06
C LEU A 78 1.41 7.34 -0.73
N VAL A 79 2.67 7.58 -0.33
CA VAL A 79 2.98 8.36 0.88
C VAL A 79 2.35 9.75 0.79
N ARG A 80 2.50 10.43 -0.36
CA ARG A 80 1.93 11.77 -0.57
C ARG A 80 0.39 11.74 -0.51
N GLN A 81 -0.25 10.76 -1.15
CA GLN A 81 -1.71 10.60 -1.12
C GLN A 81 -2.21 10.35 0.31
N HIS A 82 -1.56 9.45 1.04
CA HIS A 82 -1.88 9.17 2.44
C HIS A 82 -1.66 10.39 3.34
N PHE A 83 -0.57 11.12 3.13
CA PHE A 83 -0.24 12.34 3.89
C PHE A 83 -1.34 13.40 3.76
N TRP A 84 -1.73 13.74 2.54
CA TRP A 84 -2.76 14.77 2.31
C TRP A 84 -4.14 14.36 2.82
N THR A 85 -4.51 13.08 2.67
CA THR A 85 -5.79 12.57 3.17
C THR A 85 -5.82 12.47 4.70
N GLY A 86 -4.70 12.13 5.33
CA GLY A 86 -4.53 12.20 6.78
C GLY A 86 -4.64 13.64 7.31
N LEU A 87 -3.98 14.60 6.65
CA LEU A 87 -4.06 16.01 7.03
C LEU A 87 -5.46 16.60 6.83
N ALA A 88 -6.14 16.22 5.74
CA ALA A 88 -7.54 16.60 5.50
C ALA A 88 -8.48 16.02 6.57
N THR A 89 -8.22 14.80 7.04
CA THR A 89 -8.97 14.20 8.16
C THR A 89 -8.75 15.01 9.45
N LEU A 90 -7.52 15.36 9.78
CA LEU A 90 -7.20 16.20 10.94
C LEU A 90 -7.89 17.58 10.85
N ALA A 91 -7.85 18.21 9.67
CA ALA A 91 -8.55 19.47 9.44
C ALA A 91 -10.07 19.32 9.64
N GLY A 92 -10.66 18.23 9.15
CA GLY A 92 -12.06 17.88 9.37
C GLY A 92 -12.41 17.77 10.86
N CYS A 93 -11.57 17.06 11.64
CA CYS A 93 -11.72 16.96 13.09
C CYS A 93 -11.64 18.32 13.80
N LEU A 94 -10.68 19.18 13.40
CA LEU A 94 -10.54 20.53 13.95
C LEU A 94 -11.76 21.40 13.63
N ILE A 95 -12.25 21.35 12.40
CA ILE A 95 -13.46 22.07 11.97
C ILE A 95 -14.68 21.56 12.74
N ALA A 96 -14.85 20.25 12.87
CA ALA A 96 -15.96 19.65 13.62
C ALA A 96 -15.93 20.08 15.10
N ALA A 97 -14.78 20.00 15.76
CA ALA A 97 -14.60 20.41 17.16
C ALA A 97 -14.89 21.91 17.36
N MET A 98 -14.35 22.76 16.49
CA MET A 98 -14.60 24.20 16.50
C MET A 98 -16.09 24.52 16.32
N LEU A 99 -16.78 23.88 15.37
CA LEU A 99 -18.21 24.11 15.13
C LEU A 99 -19.06 23.61 16.30
N TYR A 100 -18.68 22.48 16.91
CA TYR A 100 -19.33 21.93 18.09
C TYR A 100 -19.26 22.89 19.28
N TRP A 101 -18.06 23.38 19.62
CA TRP A 101 -17.88 24.32 20.73
C TRP A 101 -18.48 25.71 20.47
N ARG A 102 -18.65 26.10 19.20
CA ARG A 102 -19.41 27.30 18.82
C ARG A 102 -20.93 27.11 18.83
N GLY A 103 -21.42 25.94 19.23
CA GLY A 103 -22.86 25.62 19.28
C GLY A 103 -23.52 25.44 17.90
N ARG A 104 -22.75 25.39 16.80
CA ARG A 104 -23.28 25.24 15.44
C ARG A 104 -23.49 23.77 15.08
N LEU A 105 -24.43 23.13 15.78
CA LEU A 105 -24.61 21.66 15.74
C LEU A 105 -24.90 21.11 14.34
N ALA A 106 -25.69 21.80 13.52
CA ALA A 106 -25.98 21.35 12.15
C ALA A 106 -24.70 21.33 11.28
N ALA A 107 -23.91 22.41 11.34
CA ALA A 107 -22.65 22.51 10.60
C ALA A 107 -21.61 21.51 11.11
N TYR A 108 -21.54 21.31 12.44
CA TYR A 108 -20.69 20.27 13.06
C TYR A 108 -21.03 18.88 12.50
N ARG A 109 -22.31 18.50 12.46
CA ARG A 109 -22.72 17.20 11.90
C ARG A 109 -22.30 17.06 10.44
N THR A 110 -22.53 18.09 9.64
CA THR A 110 -22.08 18.08 8.24
C THR A 110 -20.57 17.89 8.14
N ALA A 111 -19.78 18.63 8.93
CA ALA A 111 -18.33 18.47 8.96
C ALA A 111 -17.89 17.06 9.38
N LEU A 112 -18.52 16.49 10.41
CA LEU A 112 -18.26 15.14 10.88
C LEU A 112 -18.53 14.10 9.77
N PHE A 113 -19.71 14.14 9.16
CA PHE A 113 -20.08 13.18 8.11
C PHE A 113 -19.29 13.37 6.82
N LEU A 114 -18.77 14.56 6.54
CA LEU A 114 -17.81 14.79 5.46
C LEU A 114 -16.40 14.29 5.80
N THR A 115 -16.03 14.26 7.08
CA THR A 115 -14.73 13.75 7.53
C THR A 115 -14.65 12.21 7.42
N VAL A 116 -15.76 11.50 7.64
CA VAL A 116 -15.81 10.02 7.55
C VAL A 116 -15.32 9.46 6.20
N PRO A 117 -15.79 9.91 5.02
CA PRO A 117 -15.27 9.40 3.75
C PRO A 117 -13.80 9.76 3.52
N VAL A 118 -13.35 10.94 3.96
CA VAL A 118 -11.94 11.34 3.89
C VAL A 118 -11.07 10.39 4.74
N LEU A 119 -11.55 10.05 5.95
CA LEU A 119 -10.93 9.05 6.82
C LEU A 119 -10.84 7.69 6.13
N VAL A 120 -11.91 7.21 5.50
CA VAL A 120 -11.92 5.94 4.76
C VAL A 120 -10.88 5.93 3.64
N ILE A 121 -10.77 7.03 2.88
CA ILE A 121 -9.75 7.18 1.82
C ILE A 121 -8.34 7.19 2.44
N ALA A 122 -8.13 7.90 3.54
CA ALA A 122 -6.85 7.91 4.25
C ALA A 122 -6.47 6.49 4.74
N SER A 123 -7.43 5.76 5.31
CA SER A 123 -7.27 4.37 5.74
C SER A 123 -6.97 3.43 4.57
N HIS A 124 -7.55 3.65 3.39
CA HIS A 124 -7.24 2.87 2.19
C HIS A 124 -5.79 3.03 1.75
N PHE A 125 -5.28 4.27 1.70
CA PHE A 125 -3.88 4.51 1.37
C PHE A 125 -2.93 4.02 2.47
N GLY A 126 -3.28 4.16 3.76
CA GLY A 126 -2.51 3.62 4.87
C GLY A 126 -2.40 2.09 4.85
N GLY A 127 -3.51 1.41 4.53
CA GLY A 127 -3.52 -0.04 4.29
C GLY A 127 -2.67 -0.43 3.09
N SER A 128 -2.71 0.36 2.02
CA SER A 128 -1.90 0.11 0.82
C SER A 128 -0.39 0.29 1.05
N LEU A 129 0.01 1.20 1.93
CA LEU A 129 1.40 1.40 2.34
C LEU A 129 1.96 0.21 3.13
N THR A 130 1.11 -0.47 3.89
CA THR A 130 1.51 -1.55 4.80
C THR A 130 1.36 -2.93 4.18
N HIS A 131 0.34 -3.13 3.33
CA HIS A 131 -0.03 -4.44 2.79
C HIS A 131 0.05 -4.51 1.25
N GLY A 132 0.47 -3.43 0.59
CA GLY A 132 0.56 -3.32 -0.87
C GLY A 132 -0.70 -2.76 -1.54
N ARG A 133 -0.55 -2.29 -2.78
CA ARG A 133 -1.65 -1.66 -3.55
C ARG A 133 -2.83 -2.63 -3.70
N GLY A 134 -4.03 -2.08 -3.56
CA GLY A 134 -5.26 -2.84 -3.78
C GLY A 134 -5.57 -3.89 -2.70
N HIS A 135 -4.88 -3.88 -1.55
CA HIS A 135 -5.13 -4.84 -0.47
C HIS A 135 -6.61 -4.94 -0.08
N LEU A 136 -7.28 -3.79 0.10
CA LEU A 136 -8.70 -3.73 0.46
C LEU A 136 -9.65 -4.07 -0.70
N THR A 137 -9.21 -3.90 -1.95
CA THR A 137 -10.05 -4.08 -3.14
C THR A 137 -9.80 -5.39 -3.87
N ARG A 138 -8.77 -6.15 -3.48
CA ARG A 138 -8.38 -7.44 -4.09
C ARG A 138 -9.53 -8.44 -4.13
N TYR A 139 -10.34 -8.48 -3.08
CA TYR A 139 -11.50 -9.37 -2.96
C TYR A 139 -12.83 -8.63 -3.13
N ALA A 140 -12.80 -7.38 -3.59
CA ALA A 140 -14.02 -6.61 -3.78
C ALA A 140 -14.88 -7.23 -4.91
N PRO A 141 -16.22 -7.21 -4.79
CA PRO A 141 -17.11 -7.57 -5.87
C PRO A 141 -16.77 -6.81 -7.15
N SER A 142 -17.01 -7.40 -8.33
CA SER A 142 -16.66 -6.80 -9.63
C SER A 142 -17.24 -5.39 -9.82
N TRP A 143 -18.43 -5.12 -9.28
CA TRP A 143 -19.09 -3.80 -9.30
C TRP A 143 -18.42 -2.74 -8.43
N LEU A 144 -17.60 -3.14 -7.46
CA LEU A 144 -16.90 -2.27 -6.50
C LEU A 144 -15.40 -2.15 -6.83
N ARG A 145 -14.91 -2.96 -7.77
CA ARG A 145 -13.48 -3.07 -8.11
C ARG A 145 -12.94 -1.92 -8.96
N GLY A 146 -13.78 -0.93 -9.31
CA GLY A 146 -13.36 0.28 -10.02
C GLY A 146 -12.57 -0.02 -11.30
N GLY A 147 -13.26 -0.54 -12.33
CA GLY A 147 -12.78 -0.43 -13.72
C GLY A 147 -11.35 -0.87 -14.00
N ALA A 148 -10.91 -2.03 -13.52
CA ALA A 148 -9.88 -2.85 -14.16
C ALA A 148 -9.89 -4.24 -13.53
N ALA A 149 -10.88 -5.05 -13.89
CA ALA A 149 -10.50 -6.43 -14.14
C ALA A 149 -9.45 -6.31 -15.26
N VAL A 150 -8.19 -6.64 -14.97
CA VAL A 150 -7.21 -6.90 -16.02
C VAL A 150 -7.76 -8.12 -16.76
N ALA A 151 -8.65 -7.87 -17.70
CA ALA A 151 -8.94 -8.79 -18.77
C ALA A 151 -7.61 -8.90 -19.50
N LEU A 152 -6.90 -9.98 -19.23
CA LEU A 152 -5.68 -10.33 -19.95
C LEU A 152 -6.03 -10.31 -21.43
N PRO A 153 -5.42 -9.43 -22.25
CA PRO A 153 -5.56 -9.57 -23.68
C PRO A 153 -4.95 -10.91 -24.06
N ALA A 154 -5.79 -11.87 -24.43
CA ALA A 154 -5.37 -13.07 -25.11
C ALA A 154 -5.03 -12.68 -26.55
N ARG A 155 -3.85 -12.09 -26.74
CA ARG A 155 -3.23 -11.94 -28.06
C ARG A 155 -1.73 -11.79 -27.89
N ALA A 156 -0.97 -12.38 -28.80
CA ALA A 156 0.48 -12.22 -28.93
C ALA A 156 0.81 -10.74 -29.17
N GLY A 157 0.89 -9.97 -28.09
CA GLY A 157 1.53 -8.66 -28.04
C GLY A 157 3.00 -8.83 -27.70
N ASP A 158 3.79 -7.80 -27.98
CA ASP A 158 5.20 -7.74 -27.61
C ASP A 158 5.31 -7.74 -26.07
N SER A 159 5.64 -8.87 -25.47
CA SER A 159 5.76 -8.99 -24.01
C SER A 159 6.85 -8.07 -23.43
N GLU A 160 7.77 -7.55 -24.26
CA GLU A 160 8.67 -6.48 -23.80
C GLU A 160 7.92 -5.18 -23.54
N ALA A 161 6.98 -4.81 -24.42
CA ALA A 161 6.10 -3.65 -24.25
C ALA A 161 5.11 -3.81 -23.08
N GLU A 162 4.82 -5.05 -22.69
CA GLU A 162 3.98 -5.37 -21.53
C GLU A 162 4.72 -5.23 -20.19
N PHE A 163 6.04 -5.01 -20.17
CA PHE A 163 6.78 -4.91 -18.91
C PHE A 163 6.18 -3.86 -17.98
N ASP A 164 6.00 -2.61 -18.42
CA ASP A 164 5.54 -1.52 -17.56
C ASP A 164 4.09 -1.68 -17.08
N THR A 165 3.25 -2.34 -17.87
CA THR A 165 1.79 -2.42 -17.63
C THR A 165 1.36 -3.74 -16.98
N VAL A 166 2.10 -4.82 -17.19
CA VAL A 166 1.75 -6.18 -16.75
C VAL A 166 2.71 -6.69 -15.67
N ALA A 167 4.01 -6.74 -15.97
CA ALA A 167 4.99 -7.36 -15.08
C ALA A 167 5.45 -6.44 -13.95
N LYS A 168 5.79 -5.19 -14.30
CA LYS A 168 6.36 -4.20 -13.39
C LYS A 168 5.46 -3.91 -12.18
N PRO A 169 4.12 -3.78 -12.28
CA PRO A 169 3.28 -3.57 -11.10
C PRO A 169 3.40 -4.69 -10.07
N ILE A 170 3.53 -5.94 -10.52
CA ILE A 170 3.70 -7.12 -9.65
C ILE A 170 5.11 -7.10 -9.04
N LEU A 171 6.14 -6.86 -9.86
CA LEU A 171 7.53 -6.79 -9.40
C LEU A 171 7.76 -5.63 -8.41
N ASP A 172 7.14 -4.48 -8.64
CA ASP A 172 7.20 -3.33 -7.73
C ASP A 172 6.57 -3.65 -6.37
N GLN A 173 5.47 -4.40 -6.37
CA GLN A 173 4.76 -4.76 -5.15
C GLN A 173 5.52 -5.78 -4.30
N TYR A 174 6.14 -6.78 -4.92
CA TYR A 174 6.68 -7.94 -4.20
C TYR A 174 8.21 -7.99 -4.13
N CYS A 175 8.90 -7.36 -5.09
CA CYS A 175 10.35 -7.58 -5.29
C CYS A 175 11.16 -6.28 -5.13
N ALA A 176 10.67 -5.14 -5.63
CA ALA A 176 11.44 -3.89 -5.71
C ALA A 176 11.87 -3.33 -4.35
N GLY A 177 11.17 -3.65 -3.25
CA GLY A 177 11.60 -3.25 -1.91
C GLY A 177 12.98 -3.79 -1.49
N CYS A 178 13.46 -4.86 -2.12
CA CYS A 178 14.79 -5.43 -1.90
C CYS A 178 15.66 -5.52 -3.16
N HIS A 179 15.06 -5.43 -4.35
CA HIS A 179 15.70 -5.52 -5.66
C HIS A 179 15.39 -4.29 -6.54
N GLY A 180 15.35 -3.10 -5.93
CA GLY A 180 15.04 -1.83 -6.58
C GLY A 180 16.26 -0.90 -6.69
N PRO A 181 16.07 0.34 -7.16
CA PRO A 181 17.16 1.30 -7.36
C PRO A 181 17.95 1.64 -6.10
N GLU A 182 17.26 1.69 -4.95
CA GLU A 182 17.89 2.02 -3.68
C GLU A 182 18.57 0.81 -3.01
N LYS A 183 18.19 -0.41 -3.41
CA LYS A 183 18.67 -1.64 -2.81
C LYS A 183 18.62 -2.79 -3.81
N ALA A 184 19.80 -3.33 -4.15
CA ALA A 184 19.96 -4.44 -5.09
C ALA A 184 20.52 -5.68 -4.37
N LYS A 185 19.69 -6.36 -3.56
CA LYS A 185 20.13 -7.60 -2.92
C LYS A 185 20.49 -8.65 -3.97
N GLY A 186 21.61 -9.36 -3.76
CA GLY A 186 22.10 -10.37 -4.69
C GLY A 186 22.36 -9.82 -6.11
N GLY A 187 22.74 -8.54 -6.22
CA GLY A 187 23.01 -7.87 -7.49
C GLY A 187 21.78 -7.65 -8.39
N LEU A 188 20.61 -8.16 -8.01
CA LEU A 188 19.42 -8.16 -8.86
C LEU A 188 18.63 -6.84 -8.75
N ARG A 189 18.19 -6.36 -9.91
CA ARG A 189 17.34 -5.18 -10.10
C ARG A 189 16.10 -5.52 -10.94
N VAL A 190 14.92 -5.17 -10.45
CA VAL A 190 13.62 -5.50 -11.10
C VAL A 190 12.86 -4.28 -11.62
N ASP A 191 13.37 -3.07 -11.38
CA ASP A 191 12.68 -1.81 -11.68
C ASP A 191 12.72 -1.42 -13.17
N THR A 192 13.62 -2.01 -13.95
CA THR A 192 13.66 -1.87 -15.42
C THR A 192 13.85 -3.23 -16.08
N LEU A 193 13.26 -3.42 -17.27
CA LEU A 193 13.42 -4.65 -18.04
C LEU A 193 14.89 -4.94 -18.37
N ALA A 194 15.68 -3.90 -18.69
CA ALA A 194 17.09 -4.04 -18.98
C ALA A 194 17.89 -4.56 -17.78
N ALA A 195 17.66 -4.02 -16.59
CA ALA A 195 18.34 -4.49 -15.39
C ALA A 195 17.88 -5.89 -14.97
N LEU A 196 16.60 -6.20 -15.15
CA LEU A 196 16.05 -7.53 -14.90
C LEU A 196 16.64 -8.59 -15.84
N ARG A 197 16.88 -8.23 -17.11
CA ARG A 197 17.58 -9.07 -18.10
C ARG A 197 19.06 -9.26 -17.79
N ALA A 198 19.71 -8.27 -17.17
CA ALA A 198 21.10 -8.41 -16.75
C ALA A 198 21.28 -9.48 -15.65
N GLY A 199 20.22 -9.75 -14.87
CA GLY A 199 20.22 -10.75 -13.82
C GLY A 199 20.89 -10.24 -12.53
N GLY A 200 21.32 -11.18 -11.69
CA GLY A 200 22.01 -10.90 -10.44
C GLY A 200 23.14 -11.89 -10.18
N ASP A 201 23.59 -11.96 -8.94
CA ASP A 201 24.73 -12.80 -8.53
C ASP A 201 24.48 -14.31 -8.75
N SER A 202 23.19 -14.71 -8.76
CA SER A 202 22.76 -16.09 -9.07
C SER A 202 22.59 -16.37 -10.57
N GLY A 203 22.99 -15.44 -11.43
CA GLY A 203 22.84 -15.53 -12.88
C GLY A 203 21.55 -14.90 -13.41
N PRO A 204 21.04 -15.36 -14.57
CA PRO A 204 19.86 -14.79 -15.20
C PRO A 204 18.61 -14.91 -14.32
N ALA A 205 17.98 -13.77 -14.02
CA ALA A 205 16.73 -13.76 -13.25
C ALA A 205 15.54 -14.30 -14.05
N LEU A 206 15.55 -14.07 -15.36
CA LEU A 206 14.59 -14.61 -16.30
C LEU A 206 15.30 -15.17 -17.53
N VAL A 207 14.72 -16.22 -18.10
CA VAL A 207 15.10 -16.82 -19.36
C VAL A 207 13.96 -16.51 -20.34
N PRO A 208 14.17 -15.59 -21.31
CA PRO A 208 13.13 -15.22 -22.26
C PRO A 208 12.54 -16.43 -22.98
N GLY A 209 11.22 -16.55 -23.00
CA GLY A 209 10.51 -17.68 -23.60
C GLY A 209 10.51 -18.95 -22.74
N ASN A 210 11.26 -19.00 -21.63
CA ASN A 210 11.33 -20.18 -20.76
C ASN A 210 11.07 -19.85 -19.29
N PRO A 211 9.78 -19.80 -18.89
CA PRO A 211 9.39 -19.57 -17.51
C PRO A 211 9.94 -20.60 -16.52
N GLN A 212 10.12 -21.85 -16.97
CA GLN A 212 10.54 -22.94 -16.09
C GLN A 212 12.03 -22.89 -15.74
N GLN A 213 12.83 -22.24 -16.57
CA GLN A 213 14.26 -22.01 -16.31
C GLN A 213 14.54 -20.63 -15.71
N SER A 214 13.50 -19.82 -15.46
CA SER A 214 13.66 -18.48 -14.91
C SER A 214 13.77 -18.53 -13.39
N GLU A 215 14.91 -18.10 -12.86
CA GLU A 215 15.22 -18.16 -11.43
C GLU A 215 14.22 -17.38 -10.58
N LEU A 216 13.75 -16.22 -11.07
CA LEU A 216 12.73 -15.41 -10.42
C LEU A 216 11.43 -16.21 -10.19
N LEU A 217 10.99 -16.97 -11.19
CA LEU A 217 9.78 -17.80 -11.10
C LEU A 217 10.00 -19.04 -10.22
N ARG A 218 11.20 -19.64 -10.30
CA ARG A 218 11.58 -20.78 -9.44
C ARG A 218 11.52 -20.40 -7.96
N ARG A 219 12.17 -19.31 -7.55
CA ARG A 219 12.23 -18.88 -6.14
C ARG A 219 10.86 -18.57 -5.55
N MET A 220 9.93 -18.02 -6.33
CA MET A 220 8.55 -17.80 -5.87
C MET A 220 7.81 -19.11 -5.57
N ARG A 221 8.14 -20.21 -6.26
CA ARG A 221 7.47 -21.51 -6.11
C ARG A 221 8.06 -22.39 -5.01
N LEU A 222 9.21 -22.02 -4.44
CA LEU A 222 9.79 -22.75 -3.32
C LEU A 222 8.83 -22.76 -2.12
N PRO A 223 8.92 -23.75 -1.21
CA PRO A 223 8.19 -23.72 0.06
C PRO A 223 8.50 -22.43 0.84
N LEU A 224 7.53 -21.87 1.56
CA LEU A 224 7.73 -20.60 2.29
C LEU A 224 8.84 -20.68 3.36
N ALA A 225 9.10 -21.87 3.89
CA ALA A 225 10.15 -22.14 4.86
C ALA A 225 11.56 -22.29 4.24
N ASP A 226 11.66 -22.28 2.91
CA ASP A 226 12.94 -22.36 2.21
C ASP A 226 13.66 -21.01 2.26
N GLU A 227 14.97 -21.02 2.56
CA GLU A 227 15.76 -19.79 2.68
C GLU A 227 15.89 -19.03 1.36
N ASP A 228 15.79 -19.73 0.23
CA ASP A 228 15.81 -19.14 -1.11
C ASP A 228 14.44 -18.67 -1.58
N HIS A 229 13.38 -18.92 -0.80
CA HIS A 229 12.03 -18.47 -1.12
C HIS A 229 11.96 -16.94 -1.21
N MET A 230 11.41 -16.45 -2.32
CA MET A 230 11.23 -15.02 -2.56
C MET A 230 9.78 -14.73 -2.95
N PRO A 231 9.12 -13.74 -2.36
CA PRO A 231 9.59 -12.89 -1.25
C PRO A 231 9.80 -13.67 0.07
N PRO A 232 10.70 -13.26 0.97
CA PRO A 232 10.96 -13.99 2.22
C PRO A 232 9.72 -14.11 3.12
N GLU A 233 9.76 -15.04 4.08
CA GLU A 233 8.71 -15.18 5.09
C GLU A 233 8.42 -13.85 5.81
N GLY A 234 7.15 -13.57 6.05
CA GLY A 234 6.69 -12.29 6.63
C GLY A 234 6.63 -11.12 5.64
N LYS A 235 6.96 -11.31 4.36
CA LYS A 235 6.70 -10.34 3.29
C LYS A 235 5.43 -10.69 2.50
N PRO A 236 4.76 -9.69 1.87
CA PRO A 236 3.65 -9.96 0.98
C PRO A 236 4.04 -10.96 -0.10
N GLN A 237 3.18 -11.96 -0.33
CA GLN A 237 3.41 -13.02 -1.29
C GLN A 237 2.54 -12.82 -2.54
N PRO A 238 3.09 -13.04 -3.75
CA PRO A 238 2.28 -13.04 -4.96
C PRO A 238 1.31 -14.21 -4.95
N GLY A 239 0.04 -13.94 -5.27
CA GLY A 239 -0.99 -14.96 -5.40
C GLY A 239 -0.83 -15.79 -6.68
N GLU A 240 -1.56 -16.89 -6.78
CA GLU A 240 -1.51 -17.80 -7.95
C GLU A 240 -1.76 -17.06 -9.28
N GLY A 241 -2.75 -16.15 -9.31
CA GLY A 241 -3.05 -15.36 -10.51
C GLY A 241 -1.90 -14.43 -10.93
N GLU A 242 -1.23 -13.78 -9.98
CA GLU A 242 -0.09 -12.87 -10.25
C GLU A 242 1.15 -13.67 -10.70
N ARG A 243 1.37 -14.84 -10.10
CA ARG A 243 2.42 -15.79 -10.55
C ARG A 243 2.16 -16.23 -11.99
N ALA A 244 0.92 -16.61 -12.31
CA ALA A 244 0.55 -16.99 -13.66
C ALA A 244 0.69 -15.83 -14.67
N VAL A 245 0.46 -14.58 -14.24
CA VAL A 245 0.73 -13.39 -15.08
C VAL A 245 2.22 -13.30 -15.41
N LEU A 246 3.10 -13.38 -14.39
CA LEU A 246 4.55 -13.34 -14.61
C LEU A 246 5.03 -14.51 -15.47
N GLU A 247 4.49 -15.70 -15.27
CA GLU A 247 4.81 -16.87 -16.10
C GLU A 247 4.46 -16.66 -17.57
N ARG A 248 3.24 -16.17 -17.87
CA ARG A 248 2.82 -15.87 -19.25
C ARG A 248 3.66 -14.77 -19.86
N TRP A 249 3.94 -13.72 -19.09
CA TRP A 249 4.77 -12.61 -19.54
C TRP A 249 6.18 -13.10 -19.92
N VAL A 250 6.84 -13.88 -19.06
CA VAL A 250 8.15 -14.47 -19.36
C VAL A 250 8.09 -15.39 -20.58
N ALA A 251 7.02 -16.16 -20.75
CA ALA A 251 6.85 -17.05 -21.90
C ALA A 251 6.77 -16.29 -23.24
N GLY A 252 6.27 -15.05 -23.23
CA GLY A 252 6.18 -14.21 -24.42
C GLY A 252 7.42 -13.34 -24.69
N LEU A 253 8.40 -13.30 -23.77
CA LEU A 253 9.63 -12.54 -23.99
C LEU A 253 10.48 -13.15 -25.10
N SER A 254 10.98 -12.30 -25.98
CA SER A 254 11.97 -12.69 -26.99
C SER A 254 13.39 -12.71 -26.40
N ALA A 255 14.25 -13.59 -26.91
CA ALA A 255 15.67 -13.50 -26.63
C ALA A 255 16.21 -12.23 -27.33
N SER A 256 16.76 -11.28 -26.56
CA SER A 256 17.38 -10.08 -27.12
C SER A 256 18.47 -10.48 -28.13
N ALA A 257 18.50 -9.84 -29.30
CA ALA A 257 19.44 -10.10 -30.39
C ALA A 257 20.92 -9.75 -30.09
N SER A 258 21.27 -9.46 -28.84
CA SER A 258 22.60 -8.97 -28.44
C SER A 258 23.59 -10.05 -27.96
N THR A 259 23.33 -11.35 -28.20
CA THR A 259 24.31 -12.42 -27.95
C THR A 259 24.70 -13.11 -29.27
N ARG A 260 25.27 -12.35 -30.21
CA ARG A 260 26.06 -12.89 -31.32
C ARG A 260 27.41 -12.20 -31.42
N LEU A 261 28.25 -12.36 -30.39
CA LEU A 261 29.71 -12.18 -30.37
C LEU A 261 30.15 -12.91 -29.08
N ASN A 262 30.90 -14.01 -29.00
CA ASN A 262 31.87 -14.62 -29.91
C ASN A 262 31.95 -16.14 -29.65
N GLY A 263 32.21 -16.88 -30.72
CA GLY A 263 32.79 -18.22 -30.75
C GLY A 263 32.96 -18.63 -32.22
N PRO A 264 34.00 -19.37 -32.62
CA PRO A 264 35.03 -20.04 -31.82
C PRO A 264 36.26 -19.19 -31.50
#